data_AF-A0A967GZN8-F1
#
_entry.id   AF-A0A967GZN8-F1
#
_cell.length_a   1.000
_cell.length_b   1.000
_cell.length_c   1.000
_cell.angle_alpha   90.00
_cell.angle_beta   90.00
_cell.angle_gamma   90.00
#
_symmetry.space_group_name_H-M   'P 1'
#
loop_
_entity.id
_entity.type
_entity.pdbx_description
1 polymer ?
#
loop_
_entity_poly.entity_id
_entity_poly.type
_entity_poly.pdbx_seq_one_letter_code
_entity_poly.pdbx_strand_id
1 'polypeptide(L)'
;EDVAFWRSFHGLALGAPGRPGIDAVSGSTLTSDAIAQAVIDRLGGTAESTLFPTGILLAEVQLLLPGAASLQAHPSWPGVMVVYDTYSKIVAHALRTAPSQDTLLGYQGPSDLLVLLDPAADKVLGLRLRKSFDNDDYVDRLTEDETYLTLYNGLTVREVAEVDFASRGIEGVSGATLTSWAIAESVKRRLAAFVAERDEPPAPPVLALRDYLLIFVTAVSLLMAFTRLRGKAPVRVAWQITVVLVLGFLTGDLLSQALLAGWALHGIPWRESVGLVLLAAAAFIIPWTTGKQLYCHHLCPHGALQQWMQKLPFTNLKVGPRIDRLLSALPVLLLALVLA
;
A
#
# COMPACT_ATOMS: atom_id res chain seq x y z
N GLU A 1 31.42 -7.43 -15.97
CA GLU A 1 30.00 -7.01 -16.00
C GLU A 1 29.20 -8.05 -15.24
N ASP A 2 28.46 -7.65 -14.21
CA ASP A 2 27.68 -8.59 -13.39
C ASP A 2 26.36 -8.92 -14.09
N VAL A 3 26.36 -10.02 -14.84
CA VAL A 3 25.20 -10.48 -15.62
C VAL A 3 24.05 -10.92 -14.70
N ALA A 4 24.35 -11.34 -13.47
CA ALA A 4 23.33 -11.79 -12.52
C ALA A 4 22.46 -10.62 -12.04
N PHE A 5 23.09 -9.48 -11.70
CA PHE A 5 22.38 -8.25 -11.33
C PHE A 5 21.36 -7.83 -12.40
N TRP A 6 21.77 -7.74 -13.68
CA TRP A 6 20.85 -7.33 -14.74
C TRP A 6 19.74 -8.35 -15.03
N ARG A 7 20.05 -9.65 -14.93
CA ARG A 7 19.03 -10.70 -15.09
C ARG A 7 17.97 -10.68 -13.99
N SER A 8 18.28 -10.15 -12.81
CA SER A 8 17.31 -10.06 -11.70
C SER A 8 16.07 -9.21 -12.03
N PHE A 9 16.18 -8.29 -13.00
CA PHE A 9 15.07 -7.45 -13.46
C PHE A 9 14.20 -8.11 -14.55
N HIS A 10 14.62 -9.25 -15.10
CA HIS A 10 13.89 -9.89 -16.18
C HIS A 10 12.59 -10.52 -15.65
N GLY A 11 11.47 -10.23 -16.31
CA GLY A 11 10.16 -10.82 -15.99
C GLY A 11 9.39 -10.09 -14.88
N LEU A 12 9.86 -8.93 -14.41
CA LEU A 12 9.09 -8.09 -13.50
C LEU A 12 7.84 -7.53 -14.19
N ALA A 13 6.70 -7.65 -13.53
CA ALA A 13 5.41 -7.16 -14.00
C ALA A 13 5.08 -5.79 -13.42
N LEU A 14 4.27 -5.00 -14.14
CA LEU A 14 3.71 -3.75 -13.62
C LEU A 14 2.88 -4.00 -12.36
N GLY A 15 3.11 -3.20 -11.33
CA GLY A 15 2.44 -3.29 -10.03
C GLY A 15 2.88 -4.49 -9.17
N ALA A 16 3.90 -5.25 -9.58
CA ALA A 16 4.41 -6.34 -8.76
C ALA A 16 5.03 -5.77 -7.46
N PRO A 17 4.50 -6.14 -6.29
CA PRO A 17 5.14 -5.79 -5.04
C PRO A 17 6.33 -6.72 -4.86
N GLY A 18 7.53 -6.16 -4.77
CA GLY A 18 8.64 -6.88 -4.17
C GLY A 18 9.90 -6.88 -5.00
N ARG A 19 10.89 -6.19 -4.39
CA ARG A 19 12.28 -6.63 -4.25
C ARG A 19 12.55 -7.96 -4.96
N PRO A 20 13.04 -7.93 -6.21
CA PRO A 20 13.71 -9.11 -6.73
C PRO A 20 14.84 -9.45 -5.74
N GLY A 21 15.26 -10.71 -5.67
CA GLY A 21 16.48 -11.07 -4.93
C GLY A 21 17.70 -10.48 -5.63
N ILE A 22 17.81 -9.15 -5.64
CA ILE A 22 18.85 -8.39 -6.31
C ILE A 22 20.01 -8.39 -5.34
N ASP A 23 20.97 -9.28 -5.57
CA ASP A 23 22.27 -9.15 -4.95
C ASP A 23 22.96 -7.93 -5.57
N ALA A 24 23.26 -6.94 -4.74
CA ALA A 24 23.99 -5.78 -5.16
C ALA A 24 25.41 -6.17 -5.58
N VAL A 25 25.97 -5.48 -6.58
CA VAL A 25 27.32 -5.78 -7.07
C VAL A 25 28.34 -5.35 -6.01
N SER A 26 29.24 -6.26 -5.62
CA SER A 26 30.29 -5.97 -4.63
C SER A 26 31.11 -4.74 -5.02
N GLY A 27 31.26 -3.77 -4.11
CA GLY A 27 31.95 -2.50 -4.35
C GLY A 27 31.13 -1.46 -5.14
N SER A 28 29.87 -1.76 -5.47
CA SER A 28 28.93 -0.84 -6.13
C SER A 28 27.53 -0.92 -5.53
N THR A 29 27.44 -1.29 -4.24
CA THR A 29 26.18 -1.57 -3.53
C THR A 29 25.17 -0.44 -3.65
N LEU A 30 25.58 0.81 -3.36
CA LEU A 30 24.68 1.97 -3.45
C LEU A 30 24.19 2.22 -4.89
N THR A 31 25.05 2.04 -5.88
CA THR A 31 24.69 2.21 -7.30
C THR A 31 23.72 1.13 -7.74
N SER A 32 23.97 -0.12 -7.37
CA SER A 32 23.09 -1.27 -7.64
C SER A 32 21.71 -1.07 -7.01
N ASP A 33 21.66 -0.63 -5.75
CA ASP A 33 20.39 -0.40 -5.04
C ASP A 33 19.63 0.80 -5.58
N ALA A 34 20.32 1.87 -6.01
CA ALA A 34 19.69 3.00 -6.67
C ALA A 34 19.07 2.62 -8.02
N ILE A 35 19.75 1.79 -8.81
CA ILE A 35 19.20 1.24 -10.06
C ILE A 35 17.99 0.36 -9.75
N ALA A 36 18.09 -0.51 -8.75
CA ALA A 36 17.01 -1.39 -8.33
C ALA A 36 15.76 -0.60 -7.92
N GLN A 37 15.92 0.40 -7.06
CA GLN A 37 14.84 1.27 -6.61
C GLN A 37 14.17 1.98 -7.80
N ALA A 38 14.97 2.57 -8.70
CA ALA A 38 14.43 3.28 -9.86
C ALA A 38 13.61 2.38 -10.80
N VAL A 39 14.00 1.11 -10.95
CA VAL A 39 13.23 0.13 -11.74
C VAL A 39 11.92 -0.21 -11.03
N ILE A 40 11.96 -0.49 -9.72
CA ILE A 40 10.77 -0.83 -8.92
C ILE A 40 9.75 0.32 -8.92
N ASP A 41 10.21 1.55 -8.66
CA ASP A 41 9.36 2.74 -8.64
C ASP A 41 8.67 2.93 -10.01
N ARG A 42 9.40 2.71 -11.11
CA ARG A 42 8.85 2.86 -12.47
C ARG A 42 7.88 1.76 -12.86
N LEU A 43 7.97 0.59 -12.24
CA LEU A 43 7.00 -0.48 -12.38
C LEU A 43 5.75 -0.27 -11.52
N GLY A 44 5.70 0.78 -10.70
CA GLY A 44 4.57 1.04 -9.78
C GLY A 44 4.61 0.20 -8.52
N GLY A 45 5.80 -0.30 -8.13
CA GLY A 45 6.00 -0.92 -6.82
C GLY A 45 5.83 0.08 -5.68
N THR A 46 5.53 -0.40 -4.48
CA THR A 46 5.45 0.44 -3.28
C THR A 46 6.84 0.91 -2.88
N ALA A 47 6.93 2.17 -2.41
CA ALA A 47 8.17 2.75 -1.89
C ALA A 47 8.60 2.02 -0.61
N GLU A 48 9.34 0.93 -0.75
CA GLU A 48 10.08 0.27 0.32
C GLU A 48 11.57 0.50 0.11
N SER A 49 12.33 0.62 1.20
CA SER A 49 13.77 0.85 1.12
C SER A 49 14.47 -0.42 0.62
N THR A 50 15.27 -0.34 -0.43
CA THR A 50 16.19 -1.43 -0.83
C THR A 50 17.39 -1.54 0.11
N LEU A 51 17.94 -0.40 0.53
CA LEU A 51 19.11 -0.30 1.40
C LEU A 51 18.84 -0.77 2.85
N PHE A 52 17.65 -0.47 3.37
CA PHE A 52 17.21 -0.74 4.74
C PHE A 52 15.94 -1.61 4.74
N PRO A 53 16.04 -2.88 4.33
CA PRO A 53 14.87 -3.69 4.06
C PRO A 53 14.13 -4.16 5.30
N THR A 54 14.81 -4.15 6.45
CA THR A 54 14.29 -4.64 7.73
C THR A 54 13.36 -3.60 8.34
N GLY A 55 12.06 -3.94 8.47
CA GLY A 55 11.08 -3.12 9.19
C GLY A 55 11.42 -2.96 10.68
N ILE A 56 10.64 -2.15 11.41
CA ILE A 56 10.89 -1.88 12.83
C ILE A 56 10.68 -3.16 13.64
N LEU A 57 11.69 -3.58 14.41
CA LEU A 57 11.65 -4.77 15.26
C LEU A 57 11.26 -4.38 16.69
N LEU A 58 10.53 -5.26 17.38
CA LEU A 58 10.18 -5.02 18.79
C LEU A 58 11.44 -4.91 19.68
N ALA A 59 12.46 -5.73 19.40
CA ALA A 59 13.69 -5.77 20.19
C ALA A 59 14.45 -4.44 20.17
N GLU A 60 14.48 -3.71 19.04
CA GLU A 60 15.13 -2.40 19.00
C GLU A 60 14.33 -1.32 19.73
N VAL A 61 13.00 -1.41 19.72
CA VAL A 61 12.12 -0.52 20.50
C VAL A 61 12.32 -0.77 22.00
N GLN A 62 12.46 -2.03 22.42
CA GLN A 62 12.69 -2.41 23.82
C GLN A 62 14.01 -1.86 24.39
N LEU A 63 15.01 -1.57 23.54
CA LEU A 63 16.25 -0.93 23.99
C LEU A 63 16.04 0.52 24.45
N LEU A 64 15.07 1.23 23.86
CA LEU A 64 14.69 2.58 24.27
C LEU A 64 13.53 2.57 25.27
N LEU A 65 12.62 1.60 25.17
CA LEU A 65 11.42 1.47 25.99
C LEU A 65 11.21 0.01 26.43
N PRO A 66 11.86 -0.43 27.54
CA PRO A 66 11.80 -1.83 27.99
C PRO A 66 10.40 -2.38 28.26
N GLY A 67 9.41 -1.51 28.50
CA GLY A 67 8.01 -1.87 28.70
C GLY A 67 7.22 -2.20 27.42
N ALA A 68 7.83 -2.07 26.23
CA ALA A 68 7.19 -2.40 24.96
C ALA A 68 6.97 -3.92 24.83
N ALA A 69 5.73 -4.32 24.55
CA ALA A 69 5.32 -5.72 24.44
C ALA A 69 4.89 -6.13 23.03
N SER A 70 4.34 -5.21 22.22
CA SER A 70 3.96 -5.50 20.83
C SER A 70 3.97 -4.26 19.95
N LEU A 71 4.06 -4.49 18.63
CA LEU A 71 4.00 -3.47 17.59
C LEU A 71 2.86 -3.78 16.62
N GLN A 72 2.09 -2.77 16.22
CA GLN A 72 1.10 -2.88 15.14
C GLN A 72 1.22 -1.67 14.21
N ALA A 73 0.91 -1.81 12.93
CA ALA A 73 0.91 -0.68 12.02
C ALA A 73 -0.18 0.33 12.43
N HIS A 74 0.12 1.63 12.37
CA HIS A 74 -0.86 2.67 12.63
C HIS A 74 -1.91 2.68 11.51
N PRO A 75 -3.22 2.72 11.83
CA PRO A 75 -4.28 2.58 10.83
C PRO A 75 -4.36 3.77 9.86
N SER A 76 -3.83 4.93 10.24
CA SER A 76 -3.95 6.17 9.46
C SER A 76 -2.63 6.81 9.07
N TRP A 77 -1.49 6.30 9.58
CA TRP A 77 -0.17 6.92 9.36
C TRP A 77 0.76 5.86 8.77
N PRO A 78 0.94 5.85 7.44
CA PRO A 78 1.79 4.89 6.76
C PRO A 78 3.22 4.87 7.31
N GLY A 79 3.77 3.68 7.51
CA GLY A 79 5.14 3.50 8.01
C GLY A 79 5.35 3.86 9.49
N VAL A 80 4.28 4.18 10.24
CA VAL A 80 4.31 4.37 11.69
C VAL A 80 3.79 3.11 12.38
N MET A 81 4.48 2.67 13.43
CA MET A 81 4.09 1.55 14.28
C MET A 81 3.59 2.07 15.63
N VAL A 82 2.44 1.57 16.08
CA VAL A 82 1.93 1.78 17.44
C VAL A 82 2.59 0.77 18.37
N VAL A 83 3.16 1.25 19.46
CA VAL A 83 3.83 0.44 20.48
C VAL A 83 2.88 0.25 21.66
N TYR A 84 2.61 -1.00 22.02
CA TYR A 84 1.75 -1.37 23.14
C TYR A 84 2.54 -2.02 24.26
N ASP A 85 2.12 -1.78 25.51
CA ASP A 85 2.58 -2.53 26.67
C ASP A 85 1.84 -3.88 26.84
N THR A 86 2.17 -4.62 27.90
CA THR A 86 1.54 -5.91 28.22
C THR A 86 0.04 -5.80 28.55
N TYR A 87 -0.46 -4.59 28.84
CA TYR A 87 -1.85 -4.29 29.14
C TYR A 87 -2.61 -3.75 27.92
N SER A 88 -2.02 -3.81 26.72
CA SER A 88 -2.58 -3.26 25.48
C SER A 88 -2.80 -1.74 25.50
N LYS A 89 -2.06 -1.02 26.35
CA LYS A 89 -2.05 0.45 26.35
C LYS A 89 -1.00 0.95 25.37
N ILE A 90 -1.34 1.99 24.61
CA ILE A 90 -0.37 2.69 23.76
C ILE A 90 0.66 3.39 24.66
N VAL A 91 1.93 3.03 24.47
CA VAL A 91 3.05 3.59 25.23
C VAL A 91 4.00 4.43 24.37
N ALA A 92 3.97 4.27 23.05
CA ALA A 92 4.75 5.07 22.11
C ALA A 92 4.26 4.89 20.66
N HIS A 93 4.76 5.74 19.77
CA HIS A 93 4.73 5.51 18.33
C HIS A 93 6.17 5.40 17.81
N ALA A 94 6.45 4.46 16.94
CA ALA A 94 7.76 4.24 16.35
C ALA A 94 7.70 4.47 14.84
N LEU A 95 8.63 5.26 14.33
CA LEU A 95 8.82 5.45 12.90
C LEU A 95 10.31 5.42 12.58
N ARG A 96 10.65 5.38 11.30
CA ARG A 96 12.04 5.40 10.85
C ARG A 96 12.25 6.39 9.69
N THR A 97 13.50 6.77 9.44
CA THR A 97 13.86 7.72 8.39
C THR A 97 13.79 7.09 6.99
N ALA A 98 14.12 5.80 6.86
CA ALA A 98 13.90 5.03 5.63
C ALA A 98 12.41 4.68 5.41
N PRO A 99 11.90 4.60 4.17
CA PRO A 99 12.60 4.78 2.90
C PRO A 99 12.76 6.24 2.47
N SER A 100 12.05 7.16 3.13
CA SER A 100 11.90 8.54 2.65
C SER A 100 13.22 9.32 2.55
N GLN A 101 14.21 8.95 3.36
CA GLN A 101 15.50 9.64 3.46
C GLN A 101 16.70 8.80 2.99
N ASP A 102 16.47 7.72 2.24
CA ASP A 102 17.53 6.82 1.76
C ASP A 102 18.53 7.50 0.83
N THR A 103 18.15 8.64 0.24
CA THR A 103 18.97 9.44 -0.67
C THR A 103 19.87 10.45 0.05
N LEU A 104 19.68 10.64 1.35
CA LEU A 104 20.48 11.59 2.12
C LEU A 104 21.78 10.94 2.58
N LEU A 105 22.88 11.36 1.96
CA LEU A 105 24.20 10.79 2.19
C LEU A 105 24.91 11.52 3.33
N GLY A 106 25.54 10.75 4.21
CA GLY A 106 26.59 11.24 5.10
C GLY A 106 27.91 11.39 4.35
N TYR A 107 29.01 10.93 4.93
CA TYR A 107 30.31 10.97 4.26
C TYR A 107 30.42 9.92 3.15
N GLN A 108 30.07 8.65 3.44
CA GLN A 108 30.17 7.54 2.48
C GLN A 108 28.82 6.92 2.09
N GLY A 109 27.76 7.14 2.86
CA GLY A 109 26.47 6.53 2.57
C GLY A 109 25.32 7.03 3.45
N PRO A 110 24.10 6.57 3.18
CA PRO A 110 22.92 6.92 3.96
C PRO A 110 22.84 6.15 5.28
N SER A 111 21.97 6.62 6.18
CA SER A 111 21.73 6.02 7.50
C SER A 111 20.22 5.92 7.80
N ASP A 112 19.80 4.80 8.37
CA ASP A 112 18.44 4.58 8.85
C ASP A 112 18.39 4.70 10.38
N LEU A 113 17.45 5.51 10.87
CA LEU A 113 17.26 5.78 12.28
C LEU A 113 15.85 5.41 12.70
N LEU A 114 15.76 4.79 13.88
CA LEU A 114 14.54 4.64 14.63
C LEU A 114 14.28 5.95 15.38
N VAL A 115 13.06 6.47 15.25
CA VAL A 115 12.55 7.59 16.01
C VAL A 115 11.38 7.09 16.86
N LEU A 116 11.49 7.21 18.17
CA LEU A 116 10.42 6.90 19.10
C LEU A 116 9.73 8.18 19.54
N LEU A 117 8.41 8.22 19.41
CA LEU A 117 7.56 9.31 19.85
C LEU A 117 6.71 8.87 21.05
N ASP A 118 6.22 9.83 21.80
CA ASP A 118 5.37 9.62 22.95
C ASP A 118 3.99 9.01 22.56
N PRO A 119 3.16 8.57 23.51
CA PRO A 119 1.85 8.00 23.22
C PRO A 119 0.94 8.93 22.40
N ALA A 120 1.13 10.25 22.48
CA ALA A 120 0.37 11.23 21.71
C ALA A 120 0.97 11.52 20.31
N ALA A 121 2.13 10.94 19.99
CA ALA A 121 2.91 11.23 18.78
C ALA A 121 3.22 12.73 18.59
N ASP A 122 3.46 13.43 19.70
CA ASP A 122 3.75 14.85 19.76
C ASP A 122 5.19 15.16 20.16
N LYS A 123 5.83 14.30 20.96
CA LYS A 123 7.20 14.51 21.45
C LYS A 123 8.12 13.35 21.11
N VAL A 124 9.39 13.65 20.84
CA VAL A 124 10.42 12.63 20.66
C VAL A 124 10.84 12.07 22.02
N LEU A 125 10.76 10.75 22.18
CA LEU A 125 11.25 10.03 23.37
C LEU A 125 12.70 9.59 23.24
N GLY A 126 13.14 9.28 22.02
CA GLY A 126 14.46 8.74 21.78
C GLY A 126 14.75 8.49 20.31
N LEU A 127 16.03 8.54 19.97
CA LEU A 127 16.56 8.10 18.68
C LEU A 127 17.46 6.90 18.86
N ARG A 128 17.53 6.07 17.82
CA ARG A 128 18.53 5.00 17.72
C ARG A 128 18.95 4.82 16.27
N LEU A 129 20.27 4.83 16.03
CA LEU A 129 20.81 4.43 14.75
C LEU A 129 20.57 2.93 14.53
N ARG A 130 19.97 2.55 13.40
CA ARG A 130 19.66 1.17 13.05
C ARG A 130 20.79 0.56 12.24
N LYS A 131 20.98 1.09 11.03
CA LYS A 131 22.01 0.67 10.09
C LYS A 131 22.52 1.90 9.35
N SER A 132 23.81 1.92 9.08
CA SER A 132 24.46 2.95 8.26
C SER A 132 25.28 2.28 7.16
N PHE A 133 25.40 2.98 6.03
CA PHE A 133 26.37 2.68 4.96
C PHE A 133 27.49 3.73 4.92
N ASP A 134 27.64 4.49 6.01
CA ASP A 134 28.75 5.41 6.19
C ASP A 134 29.99 4.69 6.76
N ASN A 135 31.05 5.45 7.01
CA ASN A 135 32.26 4.94 7.62
C ASN A 135 32.03 4.50 9.08
N ASP A 136 32.46 3.28 9.42
CA ASP A 136 32.29 2.70 10.75
C ASP A 136 32.87 3.60 11.86
N ASP A 137 34.06 4.20 11.67
CA ASP A 137 34.67 5.08 12.67
C ASP A 137 33.83 6.34 12.94
N TYR A 138 33.09 6.83 11.94
CA TYR A 138 32.23 8.00 12.09
C TYR A 138 30.91 7.63 12.77
N VAL A 139 30.38 6.46 12.42
CA VAL A 139 29.20 5.88 13.05
C VAL A 139 29.46 5.60 14.53
N ASP A 140 30.62 5.02 14.86
CA ASP A 140 30.98 4.70 16.24
C ASP A 140 31.04 5.98 17.10
N ARG A 141 31.70 7.03 16.62
CA ARG A 141 31.74 8.35 17.29
C ARG A 141 30.35 8.92 17.57
N LEU A 142 29.41 8.73 16.63
CA LEU A 142 28.03 9.15 16.79
C LEU A 142 27.27 8.32 17.83
N THR A 143 27.52 7.01 17.85
CA THR A 143 26.86 6.11 18.80
C THR A 143 27.43 6.19 20.22
N GLU A 144 28.69 6.60 20.35
CA GLU A 144 29.36 6.87 21.63
C GLU A 144 29.00 8.25 22.21
N ASP A 145 28.52 9.19 21.39
CA ASP A 145 28.05 10.50 21.82
C ASP A 145 26.60 10.44 22.31
N GLU A 146 26.41 10.15 23.59
CA GLU A 146 25.09 10.13 24.23
C GLU A 146 24.37 11.49 24.14
N THR A 147 25.11 12.60 24.10
CA THR A 147 24.53 13.95 24.02
C THR A 147 23.86 14.15 22.66
N TYR A 148 24.52 13.67 21.60
CA TYR A 148 24.00 13.77 20.24
C TYR A 148 22.72 12.92 20.05
N LEU A 149 22.68 11.69 20.57
CA LEU A 149 21.50 10.82 20.43
C LEU A 149 20.30 11.27 21.27
N THR A 150 20.54 11.99 22.37
CA THR A 150 19.48 12.50 23.27
C THR A 150 19.05 13.92 22.95
N LEU A 151 19.67 14.56 21.96
CA LEU A 151 19.45 15.94 21.55
C LEU A 151 17.98 16.32 21.33
N TYR A 152 17.20 15.38 20.80
CA TYR A 152 15.81 15.59 20.44
C TYR A 152 14.83 15.21 21.56
N ASN A 153 15.30 14.57 22.63
CA ASN A 153 14.44 14.02 23.66
C ASN A 153 13.63 15.13 24.34
N GLY A 154 12.31 14.95 24.40
CA GLY A 154 11.38 15.91 24.97
C GLY A 154 10.99 17.07 24.05
N LEU A 155 11.68 17.27 22.91
CA LEU A 155 11.26 18.23 21.90
C LEU A 155 10.00 17.76 21.20
N THR A 156 9.14 18.70 20.83
CA THR A 156 7.97 18.38 20.02
C THR A 156 8.38 18.05 18.59
N VAL A 157 7.62 17.18 17.94
CA VAL A 157 7.81 16.79 16.53
C VAL A 157 7.87 18.04 15.64
N ARG A 158 7.01 19.04 15.88
CA ARG A 158 6.99 20.29 15.12
C ARG A 158 8.26 21.12 15.32
N GLU A 159 8.72 21.23 16.57
CA GLU A 159 9.98 21.92 16.87
C GLU A 159 11.18 21.27 16.21
N VAL A 160 11.18 19.95 16.00
CA VAL A 160 12.26 19.25 15.28
C VAL A 160 12.09 19.39 13.77
N ALA A 161 10.86 19.34 13.25
CA ALA A 161 10.57 19.52 11.83
C ALA A 161 11.00 20.90 11.29
N GLU A 162 10.86 21.93 12.12
CA GLU A 162 11.14 23.32 11.76
C GLU A 162 12.52 23.82 12.25
N VAL A 163 13.28 22.97 12.96
CA VAL A 163 14.55 23.40 13.56
C VAL A 163 15.54 23.86 12.50
N ASP A 164 16.12 25.03 12.72
CA ASP A 164 17.39 25.40 12.12
C ASP A 164 18.51 25.02 13.09
N PHE A 165 19.22 23.94 12.77
CA PHE A 165 20.28 23.36 13.59
C PHE A 165 21.38 24.38 13.93
N ALA A 166 21.71 25.28 12.98
CA ALA A 166 22.71 26.32 13.21
C ALA A 166 22.23 27.34 14.24
N SER A 167 20.95 27.72 14.18
CA SER A 167 20.36 28.69 15.12
C SER A 167 20.22 28.17 16.55
N ARG A 168 20.06 26.85 16.74
CA ARG A 168 19.95 26.20 18.06
C ARG A 168 21.30 25.84 18.69
N GLY A 169 22.42 26.11 18.01
CA GLY A 169 23.76 25.72 18.50
C GLY A 169 23.95 24.21 18.54
N ILE A 170 23.20 23.47 17.71
CA ILE A 170 23.38 22.02 17.55
C ILE A 170 24.59 21.82 16.64
N GLU A 171 25.72 21.49 17.24
CA GLU A 171 26.94 21.20 16.51
C GLU A 171 26.99 19.73 16.06
N GLY A 172 27.69 19.49 14.94
CA GLY A 172 27.96 18.13 14.49
C GLY A 172 29.01 17.45 15.37
N VAL A 173 29.02 16.12 15.38
CA VAL A 173 30.01 15.35 16.13
C VAL A 173 31.41 15.59 15.52
N SER A 174 32.38 15.90 16.39
CA SER A 174 33.75 16.20 15.96
C SER A 174 34.36 15.02 15.21
N GLY A 175 34.86 15.27 14.00
CA GLY A 175 35.42 14.24 13.13
C GLY A 175 34.39 13.30 12.48
N ALA A 176 33.09 13.50 12.70
CA ALA A 176 31.98 12.82 12.03
C ALA A 176 30.92 13.82 11.53
N THR A 177 31.36 15.05 11.22
CA THR A 177 30.47 16.19 10.97
C THR A 177 29.48 15.91 9.84
N LEU A 178 29.93 15.46 8.67
CA LEU A 178 29.03 15.20 7.53
C LEU A 178 27.98 14.12 7.83
N THR A 179 28.38 13.02 8.48
CA THR A 179 27.47 11.95 8.92
C THR A 179 26.46 12.48 9.94
N SER A 180 26.90 13.23 10.94
CA SER A 180 26.01 13.83 11.94
C SER A 180 25.03 14.84 11.33
N TRP A 181 25.45 15.63 10.34
CA TRP A 181 24.55 16.55 9.66
C TRP A 181 23.51 15.82 8.80
N ALA A 182 23.93 14.76 8.09
CA ALA A 182 23.01 13.92 7.32
C ALA A 182 21.97 13.24 8.22
N ILE A 183 22.38 12.73 9.38
CA ILE A 183 21.46 12.16 10.36
C ILE A 183 20.47 13.21 10.88
N ALA A 184 20.96 14.37 11.32
CA ALA A 184 20.10 15.44 11.84
C ALA A 184 19.07 15.91 10.80
N GLU A 185 19.52 16.12 9.57
CA GLU A 185 18.66 16.50 8.45
C GLU A 185 17.67 15.38 8.07
N SER A 186 18.06 14.10 8.15
CA SER A 186 17.15 12.97 7.92
C SER A 186 16.00 12.93 8.94
N VAL A 187 16.32 13.15 10.21
CA VAL A 187 15.33 13.17 11.30
C VAL A 187 14.39 14.36 11.10
N LYS A 188 14.93 15.55 10.84
CA LYS A 188 14.15 16.75 10.53
C LYS A 188 13.18 16.52 9.38
N ARG A 189 13.66 16.03 8.24
CA ARG A 189 12.84 15.79 7.05
C ARG A 189 11.77 14.73 7.29
N ARG A 190 12.11 13.63 7.97
CA ARG A 190 11.14 12.57 8.27
C ARG A 190 10.04 13.06 9.20
N LEU A 191 10.39 13.84 10.23
CA LEU A 191 9.41 14.41 11.15
C LEU A 191 8.58 15.52 10.49
N ALA A 192 9.15 16.32 9.59
CA ALA A 192 8.39 17.26 8.78
C ALA A 192 7.36 16.56 7.88
N ALA A 193 7.76 15.47 7.22
CA ALA A 193 6.84 14.63 6.45
C ALA A 193 5.75 14.02 7.34
N PHE A 194 6.12 13.52 8.53
CA PHE A 194 5.15 12.99 9.49
C PHE A 194 4.14 14.05 9.95
N VAL A 195 4.58 15.29 10.21
CA VAL A 195 3.68 16.41 10.54
C VAL A 195 2.73 16.70 9.38
N ALA A 196 3.24 16.71 8.15
CA ALA A 196 2.40 16.90 6.96
C ALA A 196 1.35 15.78 6.82
N GLU A 197 1.74 14.52 6.99
CA GLU A 197 0.85 13.34 6.96
C GLU A 197 -0.19 13.37 8.09
N ARG A 198 0.21 13.81 9.29
CA ARG A 198 -0.64 13.88 10.48
C ARG A 198 -1.65 15.02 10.41
N ASP A 199 -1.19 16.18 9.95
CA ASP A 199 -1.97 17.41 9.85
C ASP A 199 -2.74 17.51 8.53
N GLU A 200 -2.55 16.55 7.61
CA GLU A 200 -3.28 16.49 6.34
C GLU A 200 -4.79 16.49 6.67
N PRO A 201 -5.53 17.56 6.29
CA PRO A 201 -6.94 17.61 6.59
C PRO A 201 -7.60 16.41 5.91
N PRO A 202 -8.50 15.69 6.61
CA PRO A 202 -9.19 14.56 6.00
C PRO A 202 -9.77 15.05 4.68
N ALA A 203 -9.31 14.44 3.57
CA ALA A 203 -9.75 14.86 2.25
C ALA A 203 -11.28 14.98 2.26
N PRO A 204 -11.85 16.10 1.77
CA PRO A 204 -13.29 16.24 1.76
C PRO A 204 -13.87 14.99 1.08
N PRO A 205 -15.01 14.44 1.54
CA PRO A 205 -15.61 13.24 0.95
C PRO A 205 -16.26 13.60 -0.38
N VAL A 206 -15.47 14.10 -1.32
CA VAL A 206 -15.84 14.14 -2.73
C VAL A 206 -15.66 12.74 -3.24
N LEU A 207 -16.79 12.08 -3.48
CA LEU A 207 -16.85 10.85 -4.24
C LEU A 207 -15.93 11.00 -5.46
N ALA A 208 -14.97 10.09 -5.63
CA ALA A 208 -14.11 10.13 -6.79
C ALA A 208 -14.98 10.01 -8.05
N LEU A 209 -14.49 10.49 -9.20
CA LEU A 209 -15.19 10.26 -10.48
C LEU A 209 -15.56 8.77 -10.66
N ARG A 210 -14.66 7.89 -10.20
CA ARG A 210 -14.89 6.44 -10.09
C ARG A 210 -16.17 6.11 -9.33
N ASP A 211 -16.37 6.62 -8.12
CA ASP A 211 -17.58 6.36 -7.33
C ASP A 211 -18.84 6.87 -8.02
N TYR A 212 -18.79 8.06 -8.64
CA TYR A 212 -19.91 8.57 -9.43
C TYR A 212 -20.25 7.65 -10.61
N LEU A 213 -19.26 7.13 -11.32
CA LEU A 213 -19.45 6.17 -12.41
C LEU A 213 -20.08 4.86 -11.91
N LEU A 214 -19.61 4.32 -10.78
CA LEU A 214 -20.16 3.10 -10.18
C LEU A 214 -21.60 3.27 -9.70
N ILE A 215 -21.90 4.41 -9.06
CA ILE A 215 -23.27 4.76 -8.63
C ILE A 215 -24.18 4.91 -9.84
N PHE A 216 -23.73 5.63 -10.88
CA PHE A 216 -24.46 5.80 -12.13
C PHE A 216 -24.76 4.44 -12.78
N VAL A 217 -23.76 3.58 -12.91
CA VAL A 217 -23.95 2.26 -13.54
C VAL A 217 -24.90 1.38 -12.75
N THR A 218 -24.79 1.41 -11.42
CA THR A 218 -25.69 0.65 -10.55
C THR A 218 -27.13 1.16 -10.64
N ALA A 219 -27.33 2.48 -10.61
CA ALA A 219 -28.65 3.11 -10.71
C ALA A 219 -29.35 2.79 -12.04
N VAL A 220 -28.63 2.90 -13.17
CA VAL A 220 -29.21 2.58 -14.49
C VAL A 220 -29.45 1.08 -14.65
N SER A 221 -28.57 0.22 -14.12
CA SER A 221 -28.80 -1.23 -14.09
C SER A 221 -30.04 -1.61 -13.29
N LEU A 222 -30.28 -0.98 -12.14
CA LEU A 222 -31.51 -1.15 -11.36
C LEU A 222 -32.72 -0.72 -12.19
N LEU A 223 -32.67 0.46 -12.80
CA LEU A 223 -33.73 0.94 -13.67
C LEU A 223 -34.01 -0.03 -14.82
N MET A 224 -32.98 -0.61 -15.44
CA MET A 224 -33.15 -1.62 -16.49
C MET A 224 -33.70 -2.95 -15.99
N ALA A 225 -33.37 -3.36 -14.76
CA ALA A 225 -33.89 -4.59 -14.16
C ALA A 225 -35.39 -4.49 -13.80
N PHE A 226 -35.86 -3.29 -13.45
CA PHE A 226 -37.26 -3.07 -13.03
C PHE A 226 -38.18 -2.52 -14.13
N THR A 227 -37.64 -2.08 -15.28
CA THR A 227 -38.45 -1.52 -16.37
C THR A 227 -38.48 -2.40 -17.61
N ARG A 228 -39.39 -2.08 -18.55
CA ARG A 228 -39.47 -2.74 -19.87
C ARG A 228 -38.36 -2.33 -20.84
N LEU A 229 -37.44 -1.46 -20.42
CA LEU A 229 -36.36 -0.93 -21.28
C LEU A 229 -35.40 -2.04 -21.76
N ARG A 230 -35.26 -3.13 -21.01
CA ARG A 230 -34.52 -4.34 -21.42
C ARG A 230 -35.04 -4.96 -22.72
N GLY A 231 -36.33 -4.81 -23.02
CA GLY A 231 -36.96 -5.39 -24.21
C GLY A 231 -36.59 -4.66 -25.51
N LYS A 232 -36.11 -3.42 -25.43
CA LYS A 232 -35.72 -2.63 -26.61
C LYS A 232 -34.28 -2.96 -27.00
N ALA A 233 -34.10 -3.64 -28.13
CA ALA A 233 -32.79 -4.02 -28.65
C ALA A 233 -31.75 -2.89 -28.69
N PRO A 234 -32.05 -1.67 -29.21
CA PRO A 234 -31.04 -0.61 -29.25
C PRO A 234 -30.62 -0.12 -27.86
N VAL A 235 -31.57 0.00 -26.93
CA VAL A 235 -31.30 0.42 -25.55
C VAL A 235 -30.42 -0.62 -24.83
N ARG A 236 -30.73 -1.90 -25.02
CA ARG A 236 -29.94 -2.99 -24.44
C ARG A 236 -28.51 -3.01 -24.96
N VAL A 237 -28.30 -2.84 -26.27
CA VAL A 237 -26.96 -2.82 -26.86
C VAL A 237 -26.18 -1.58 -26.41
N ALA A 238 -26.82 -0.40 -26.41
CA ALA A 238 -26.20 0.83 -25.91
C ALA A 238 -25.74 0.65 -24.44
N TRP A 239 -26.60 0.07 -23.60
CA TRP A 239 -26.25 -0.22 -22.21
C TRP A 239 -25.08 -1.19 -22.06
N GLN A 240 -25.07 -2.27 -22.84
CA GLN A 240 -23.97 -3.24 -22.85
C GLN A 240 -22.64 -2.58 -23.20
N ILE A 241 -22.63 -1.67 -24.19
CA ILE A 241 -21.44 -0.88 -24.54
C ILE A 241 -21.02 0.00 -23.36
N THR A 242 -21.96 0.72 -22.73
CA THR A 242 -21.67 1.57 -21.57
C THR A 242 -21.04 0.77 -20.43
N VAL A 243 -21.59 -0.39 -20.09
CA VAL A 243 -21.08 -1.25 -19.02
C VAL A 243 -19.68 -1.78 -19.33
N VAL A 244 -19.45 -2.24 -20.57
CA VAL A 244 -18.12 -2.72 -20.99
C VAL A 244 -17.09 -1.60 -20.91
N LEU A 245 -17.41 -0.39 -21.37
CA LEU A 245 -16.49 0.76 -21.29
C LEU A 245 -16.26 1.23 -19.85
N VAL A 246 -17.33 1.42 -19.07
CA VAL A 246 -17.23 1.98 -17.72
C VAL A 246 -16.66 0.98 -16.72
N LEU A 247 -17.22 -0.22 -16.62
CA LEU A 247 -16.75 -1.23 -15.66
C LEU A 247 -15.53 -2.00 -16.17
N GLY A 248 -15.46 -2.27 -17.49
CA GLY A 248 -14.35 -3.03 -18.07
C GLY A 248 -13.08 -2.20 -18.29
N PHE A 249 -13.19 -0.94 -18.76
CA PHE A 249 -12.02 -0.15 -19.16
C PHE A 249 -11.74 1.06 -18.26
N LEU A 250 -12.77 1.81 -17.82
CA LEU A 250 -12.55 3.05 -17.05
C LEU A 250 -12.30 2.81 -15.57
N THR A 251 -13.13 1.98 -14.92
CA THR A 251 -13.05 1.74 -13.46
C THR A 251 -12.29 0.46 -13.13
N GLY A 252 -12.37 -0.58 -13.97
CA GLY A 252 -11.73 -1.88 -13.72
C GLY A 252 -12.34 -2.66 -12.55
N ASP A 253 -13.49 -2.23 -12.04
CA ASP A 253 -14.11 -2.78 -10.86
C ASP A 253 -15.03 -3.96 -11.20
N LEU A 254 -14.54 -5.17 -10.91
CA LEU A 254 -15.30 -6.40 -11.05
C LEU A 254 -15.52 -7.03 -9.69
N LEU A 255 -16.75 -7.50 -9.42
CA LEU A 255 -17.00 -8.35 -8.27
C LEU A 255 -16.28 -9.68 -8.47
N SER A 256 -15.23 -9.89 -7.69
CA SER A 256 -14.39 -11.09 -7.71
C SER A 256 -14.32 -11.71 -6.31
N GLN A 257 -13.93 -12.99 -6.26
CA GLN A 257 -13.70 -13.68 -4.99
C GLN A 257 -12.55 -13.04 -4.20
N ALA A 258 -11.51 -12.55 -4.88
CA ALA A 258 -10.39 -11.86 -4.25
C ALA A 258 -10.83 -10.56 -3.55
N LEU A 259 -11.73 -9.79 -4.18
CA LEU A 259 -12.30 -8.58 -3.57
C LEU A 259 -13.04 -8.90 -2.27
N LEU A 260 -13.92 -9.92 -2.30
CA LEU A 260 -14.71 -10.31 -1.14
C LEU A 260 -13.85 -10.90 -0.02
N ALA A 261 -12.83 -11.70 -0.36
CA ALA A 261 -11.86 -12.22 0.59
C ALA A 261 -11.06 -11.07 1.25
N GLY A 262 -10.64 -10.08 0.47
CA GLY A 262 -9.98 -8.87 0.99
C GLY A 262 -10.87 -8.11 1.97
N TRP A 263 -12.16 -7.94 1.67
CA TRP A 263 -13.12 -7.30 2.58
C TRP A 263 -13.37 -8.11 3.85
N ALA A 264 -13.32 -9.44 3.77
CA ALA A 264 -13.46 -10.30 4.95
C ALA A 264 -12.26 -10.19 5.91
N LEU A 265 -11.04 -10.01 5.37
CA LEU A 265 -9.82 -9.89 6.15
C LEU A 265 -9.59 -8.48 6.71
N HIS A 266 -9.90 -7.44 5.93
CA HIS A 266 -9.54 -6.05 6.24
C HIS A 266 -10.75 -5.14 6.53
N GLY A 267 -11.97 -5.66 6.41
CA GLY A 267 -13.20 -4.89 6.54
C GLY A 267 -13.65 -4.25 5.23
N ILE A 268 -14.89 -3.73 5.23
CA ILE A 268 -15.52 -3.12 4.06
C ILE A 268 -15.12 -1.63 3.98
N PRO A 269 -14.66 -1.12 2.83
CA PRO A 269 -14.20 0.26 2.66
C PRO A 269 -15.38 1.24 2.49
N TRP A 270 -16.15 1.44 3.56
CA TRP A 270 -17.37 2.28 3.56
C TRP A 270 -17.14 3.76 3.20
N ARG A 271 -15.92 4.27 3.40
CA ARG A 271 -15.59 5.68 3.14
C ARG A 271 -14.81 5.90 1.85
N GLU A 272 -13.95 4.94 1.49
CA GLU A 272 -13.02 5.10 0.36
C GLU A 272 -13.55 4.57 -0.97
N SER A 273 -14.60 3.74 -0.96
CA SER A 273 -15.16 3.16 -2.19
C SER A 273 -16.67 2.94 -2.07
N VAL A 274 -17.39 4.01 -1.75
CA VAL A 274 -18.85 4.00 -1.57
C VAL A 274 -19.55 3.42 -2.81
N GLY A 275 -19.09 3.77 -4.01
CA GLY A 275 -19.70 3.30 -5.25
C GLY A 275 -19.57 1.78 -5.44
N LEU A 276 -18.41 1.21 -5.08
CA LEU A 276 -18.16 -0.23 -5.19
C LEU A 276 -18.95 -1.01 -4.14
N VAL A 277 -19.02 -0.49 -2.90
CA VAL A 277 -19.82 -1.08 -1.82
C VAL A 277 -21.30 -1.10 -2.22
N LEU A 278 -21.82 0.00 -2.79
CA LEU A 278 -23.18 0.08 -3.28
C LEU A 278 -23.45 -0.90 -4.43
N LEU A 279 -22.53 -1.01 -5.38
CA LEU A 279 -22.61 -1.98 -6.47
C LEU A 279 -22.65 -3.43 -5.95
N ALA A 280 -21.76 -3.76 -5.01
CA ALA A 280 -21.71 -5.07 -4.36
C ALA A 280 -23.01 -5.37 -3.62
N ALA A 281 -23.48 -4.44 -2.81
CA ALA A 281 -24.75 -4.57 -2.09
C ALA A 281 -25.93 -4.81 -3.05
N ALA A 282 -26.02 -4.02 -4.14
CA ALA A 282 -27.07 -4.21 -5.15
C ALA A 282 -26.98 -5.58 -5.85
N ALA A 283 -25.77 -6.06 -6.13
CA ALA A 283 -25.55 -7.36 -6.76
C ALA A 283 -26.04 -8.54 -5.92
N PHE A 284 -25.97 -8.46 -4.59
CA PHE A 284 -26.45 -9.52 -3.68
C PHE A 284 -27.90 -9.33 -3.23
N ILE A 285 -28.28 -8.12 -2.82
CA ILE A 285 -29.59 -7.83 -2.23
C ILE A 285 -30.71 -7.97 -3.26
N ILE A 286 -30.50 -7.52 -4.50
CA ILE A 286 -31.58 -7.49 -5.51
C ILE A 286 -31.97 -8.90 -5.98
N PRO A 287 -31.05 -9.81 -6.33
CA PRO A 287 -31.42 -11.20 -6.63
C PRO A 287 -32.07 -11.89 -5.44
N TRP A 288 -31.61 -11.63 -4.21
CA TRP A 288 -32.16 -12.25 -3.01
C TRP A 288 -33.60 -11.80 -2.73
N THR A 289 -33.89 -10.51 -2.88
CA THR A 289 -35.22 -9.95 -2.56
C THR A 289 -36.23 -10.05 -3.70
N THR A 290 -35.77 -9.99 -4.96
CA THR A 290 -36.67 -9.90 -6.13
C THR A 290 -36.55 -11.06 -7.12
N GLY A 291 -35.60 -11.96 -6.92
CA GLY A 291 -35.28 -13.04 -7.87
C GLY A 291 -34.63 -12.56 -9.18
N LYS A 292 -34.44 -11.25 -9.37
CA LYS A 292 -33.86 -10.69 -10.59
C LYS A 292 -32.34 -10.65 -10.50
N GLN A 293 -31.70 -11.40 -11.40
CA GLN A 293 -30.25 -11.45 -11.58
C GLN A 293 -29.71 -10.11 -12.13
N LEU A 294 -29.46 -9.15 -11.23
CA LEU A 294 -29.00 -7.81 -11.59
C LEU A 294 -27.57 -7.84 -12.16
N TYR A 295 -26.64 -8.48 -11.46
CA TYR A 295 -25.22 -8.45 -11.82
C TYR A 295 -24.98 -9.07 -13.21
N CYS A 296 -25.29 -10.35 -13.38
CA CYS A 296 -24.99 -11.09 -14.60
C CYS A 296 -25.69 -10.54 -15.86
N HIS A 297 -26.89 -9.98 -15.73
CA HIS A 297 -27.64 -9.48 -16.90
C HIS A 297 -27.37 -8.01 -17.23
N HIS A 298 -27.07 -7.17 -16.24
CA HIS A 298 -27.06 -5.72 -16.42
C HIS A 298 -25.75 -5.03 -16.00
N LEU A 299 -24.96 -5.59 -15.07
CA LEU A 299 -23.68 -4.99 -14.65
C LEU A 299 -22.44 -5.74 -15.14
N CYS A 300 -22.51 -7.05 -15.39
CA CYS A 300 -21.33 -7.83 -15.69
C CYS A 300 -20.86 -7.58 -17.14
N PRO A 301 -19.69 -6.93 -17.36
CA PRO A 301 -19.19 -6.67 -18.71
C PRO A 301 -18.86 -7.98 -19.45
N HIS A 302 -18.38 -9.00 -18.73
CA HIS A 302 -18.18 -10.33 -19.29
C HIS A 302 -19.48 -10.96 -19.81
N GLY A 303 -20.60 -10.79 -19.09
CA GLY A 303 -21.91 -11.25 -19.53
C GLY A 303 -22.38 -10.55 -20.81
N ALA A 304 -22.12 -9.24 -20.93
CA ALA A 304 -22.40 -8.47 -22.14
C ALA A 304 -21.58 -8.96 -23.34
N LEU A 305 -20.28 -9.19 -23.14
CA LEU A 305 -19.37 -9.72 -24.17
C LEU A 305 -19.77 -11.14 -24.60
N GLN A 306 -20.11 -12.02 -23.66
CA GLN A 306 -20.60 -13.38 -23.96
C GLN A 306 -21.85 -13.35 -24.86
N GLN A 307 -22.80 -12.46 -24.59
CA GLN A 307 -24.00 -12.31 -25.43
C GLN A 307 -23.68 -11.82 -26.84
N TRP A 308 -22.63 -11.02 -27.03
CA TRP A 308 -22.18 -10.61 -28.36
C TRP A 308 -21.42 -11.74 -29.06
N MET A 309 -20.56 -12.47 -28.35
CA MET A 309 -19.85 -13.62 -28.89
C MET A 309 -20.80 -14.71 -29.40
N GLN A 310 -21.93 -14.95 -28.73
CA GLN A 310 -22.95 -15.91 -29.17
C GLN A 310 -23.58 -15.57 -30.52
N LYS A 311 -23.47 -14.32 -30.99
CA LYS A 311 -23.98 -13.91 -32.31
C LYS A 311 -22.98 -14.09 -33.44
N LEU A 312 -21.72 -14.39 -33.10
CA LEU A 312 -20.71 -14.70 -34.10
C LEU A 312 -21.01 -16.08 -34.70
N PRO A 313 -20.69 -16.31 -35.98
CA PRO A 313 -21.04 -17.54 -36.70
C PRO A 313 -20.11 -18.72 -36.32
N PHE A 314 -19.95 -18.98 -35.02
CA PHE A 314 -19.23 -20.15 -34.55
C PHE A 314 -20.12 -21.38 -34.59
N THR A 315 -19.55 -22.52 -35.02
CA THR A 315 -20.24 -23.81 -34.98
C THR A 315 -20.45 -24.22 -33.53
N ASN A 316 -21.70 -24.45 -33.14
CA ASN A 316 -22.03 -24.97 -31.81
C ASN A 316 -21.42 -26.37 -31.65
N LEU A 317 -20.40 -26.49 -30.80
CA LEU A 317 -19.78 -27.76 -30.47
C LEU A 317 -20.81 -28.63 -29.71
N LYS A 318 -21.20 -29.76 -30.30
CA LYS A 318 -22.11 -30.70 -29.64
C LYS A 318 -21.34 -31.49 -28.58
N VAL A 319 -21.57 -31.16 -27.32
CA VAL A 319 -20.94 -31.86 -26.19
C VAL A 319 -21.73 -33.15 -25.90
N GLY A 320 -21.02 -34.26 -25.70
CA GLY A 320 -21.65 -35.54 -25.34
C GLY A 320 -22.17 -35.54 -23.90
N PRO A 321 -23.19 -36.36 -23.57
CA PRO A 321 -23.90 -36.33 -22.27
C PRO A 321 -23.00 -36.68 -21.07
N ARG A 322 -21.91 -37.43 -21.28
CA ARG A 322 -20.92 -37.73 -20.22
C ARG A 322 -20.08 -36.50 -19.86
N ILE A 323 -19.66 -35.74 -20.86
CA ILE A 323 -18.84 -34.54 -20.68
C ILE A 323 -19.70 -33.44 -20.06
N ASP A 324 -20.95 -33.30 -20.50
CA ASP A 324 -21.91 -32.35 -19.92
C ASP A 324 -22.17 -32.63 -18.41
N ARG A 325 -22.31 -33.91 -18.04
CA ARG A 325 -22.46 -34.32 -16.64
C ARG A 325 -21.20 -34.06 -15.80
N LEU A 326 -20.01 -34.15 -16.40
CA LEU A 326 -18.75 -33.80 -15.73
C LEU A 326 -18.61 -32.28 -15.55
N LEU A 327 -18.91 -31.52 -16.61
CA LEU A 327 -18.83 -30.05 -16.61
C LEU A 327 -19.84 -29.40 -15.66
N SER A 328 -21.01 -30.00 -15.49
CA SER A 328 -22.02 -29.53 -14.52
C SER A 328 -21.60 -29.71 -13.06
N ALA A 329 -20.70 -30.65 -12.75
CA ALA A 329 -20.12 -30.81 -11.41
C ALA A 329 -18.96 -29.83 -11.14
N LEU A 330 -18.38 -29.23 -12.18
CA LEU A 330 -17.20 -28.36 -12.09
C LEU A 330 -17.38 -27.15 -11.16
N PRO A 331 -18.51 -26.39 -11.18
CA PRO A 331 -18.67 -25.24 -10.29
C PRO A 331 -18.68 -25.61 -8.81
N VAL A 332 -19.25 -26.78 -8.48
CA VAL A 332 -19.30 -27.29 -7.09
C VAL A 332 -17.91 -27.72 -6.63
N LEU A 333 -17.15 -28.39 -7.49
CA LEU A 333 -15.76 -28.78 -7.21
C LEU A 333 -14.85 -27.55 -7.02
N LEU A 334 -14.99 -26.54 -7.88
CA LEU A 334 -14.24 -25.28 -7.75
C LEU A 334 -14.61 -24.53 -6.47
N LEU A 335 -15.89 -24.50 -6.10
CA LEU A 335 -16.33 -23.88 -4.84
C LEU A 335 -15.77 -24.63 -3.63
N ALA A 336 -15.78 -25.96 -3.64
CA ALA A 336 -15.22 -26.79 -2.58
C ALA A 336 -13.71 -26.59 -2.43
N LEU A 337 -12.97 -26.47 -3.54
CA LEU A 337 -11.54 -26.18 -3.54
C LEU A 337 -11.21 -24.81 -2.95
N VAL A 338 -12.06 -23.80 -3.18
CA VAL A 338 -11.86 -22.44 -2.65
C VAL A 338 -12.20 -22.35 -1.16
N LEU A 339 -13.09 -23.21 -0.66
CA LEU A 339 -13.48 -23.27 0.75
C LEU A 339 -12.54 -24.15 1.60
N ALA A 340 -11.70 -24.97 0.96
CA ALA A 340 -10.72 -25.84 1.61
C ALA A 340 -9.41 -25.09 1.87
#